data_AF-A0A2W6AEP6-F1
#
_entry.id   AF-A0A2W6AEP6-F1
#
_cell.length_a   1.000
_cell.length_b   1.000
_cell.length_c   1.000
_cell.angle_alpha   90.00
_cell.angle_beta   90.00
_cell.angle_gamma   90.00
#
_symmetry.space_group_name_H-M   'P 1'
#
loop_
_entity.id
_entity.type
_entity.pdbx_description
1 polymer ?
#
loop_
_entity_poly.entity_id
_entity_poly.type
_entity_poly.pdbx_seq_one_letter_code
_entity_poly.pdbx_strand_id
1 'polypeptide(L)'
;MPVRGIRGATTAAGNEAGAIVEATAELLQELVTLNDIDREEVAFAYFTTTRDLDAEFPALAARHMGWLEVPLLCGHDMEVRQPNPRGVALCIRILLLYNTPRPQREMRHVYLRGASAIKEDLDLMRVGLEDVARP
;
A
#
# COMPACT_ATOMS: atom_id res chain seq x y z
N MET A 1 21.74 -5.95 -6.32
CA MET A 1 21.08 -4.64 -6.57
C MET A 1 20.47 -4.13 -5.26
N PRO A 2 20.15 -2.83 -5.16
CA PRO A 2 19.43 -2.30 -4.00
C PRO A 2 17.97 -2.79 -3.95
N VAL A 3 17.39 -2.79 -2.76
CA VAL A 3 15.95 -3.04 -2.53
C VAL A 3 15.26 -1.70 -2.25
N ARG A 4 14.03 -1.53 -2.74
CA ARG A 4 13.18 -0.36 -2.52
C ARG A 4 11.83 -0.77 -1.96
N GLY A 5 11.35 0.01 -0.99
CA GLY A 5 9.97 -0.09 -0.52
C GLY A 5 9.04 0.72 -1.41
N ILE A 6 7.94 0.11 -1.87
CA ILE A 6 6.84 0.80 -2.57
C ILE A 6 5.56 0.64 -1.76
N ARG A 7 4.99 1.77 -1.32
CA ARG A 7 3.79 1.81 -0.49
C ARG A 7 2.52 1.96 -1.31
N GLY A 8 1.51 1.20 -0.93
CA GLY A 8 0.12 1.33 -1.37
C GLY A 8 -0.84 1.42 -0.19
N ALA A 9 -1.93 2.17 -0.32
CA ALA A 9 -3.07 2.09 0.58
C ALA A 9 -4.39 2.36 -0.16
N THR A 10 -5.47 1.68 0.25
CA THR A 10 -6.82 1.85 -0.28
C THR A 10 -7.85 1.50 0.80
N THR A 11 -9.13 1.71 0.53
CA THR A 11 -10.23 1.28 1.41
C THR A 11 -11.17 0.32 0.68
N ALA A 12 -11.56 -0.76 1.34
CA ALA A 12 -12.64 -1.63 0.85
C ALA A 12 -13.99 -0.92 0.98
N ALA A 13 -14.98 -1.32 0.15
CA ALA A 13 -16.34 -0.80 0.27
C ALA A 13 -17.10 -1.35 1.50
N GLY A 14 -16.64 -2.47 2.03
CA GLY A 14 -17.18 -3.16 3.20
C GLY A 14 -16.33 -4.37 3.58
N ASN A 15 -16.66 -5.01 4.69
CA ASN A 15 -16.01 -6.24 5.14
C ASN A 15 -16.62 -7.47 4.46
N GLU A 16 -16.38 -7.57 3.14
CA GLU A 16 -16.80 -8.68 2.30
C GLU A 16 -15.59 -9.16 1.49
N ALA A 17 -15.48 -10.48 1.27
CA ALA A 17 -14.33 -11.06 0.58
C ALA A 17 -14.09 -10.42 -0.80
N GLY A 18 -15.16 -10.25 -1.59
CA GLY A 18 -15.10 -9.60 -2.90
C GLY A 18 -14.59 -8.16 -2.82
N ALA A 19 -15.09 -7.37 -1.86
CA ALA A 19 -14.70 -5.97 -1.70
C ALA A 19 -13.23 -5.81 -1.30
N ILE A 20 -12.71 -6.70 -0.44
CA ILE A 20 -11.29 -6.71 -0.03
C ILE A 20 -10.41 -7.06 -1.24
N VAL A 21 -10.75 -8.12 -1.97
CA VAL A 21 -9.97 -8.59 -3.12
C VAL A 21 -9.98 -7.57 -4.25
N GLU A 22 -11.14 -6.99 -4.58
CA GLU A 22 -11.29 -5.97 -5.62
C GLU A 22 -10.46 -4.72 -5.31
N ALA A 23 -10.59 -4.17 -4.09
CA ALA A 23 -9.83 -3.00 -3.67
C ALA A 23 -8.31 -3.27 -3.70
N THR A 24 -7.90 -4.47 -3.28
CA THR A 24 -6.48 -4.85 -3.30
C THR A 24 -5.95 -5.02 -4.73
N ALA A 25 -6.74 -5.61 -5.63
CA ALA A 25 -6.38 -5.78 -7.03
C ALA A 25 -6.22 -4.44 -7.75
N GLU A 26 -7.16 -3.50 -7.55
CA GLU A 26 -7.06 -2.12 -8.07
C GLU A 26 -5.76 -1.45 -7.59
N LEU A 27 -5.47 -1.53 -6.29
CA LEU A 27 -4.27 -0.94 -5.70
C LEU A 27 -2.98 -1.55 -6.26
N LEU A 28 -2.91 -2.89 -6.36
CA LEU A 28 -1.75 -3.58 -6.94
C LEU A 28 -1.55 -3.24 -8.42
N GLN A 29 -2.64 -3.20 -9.20
CA GLN A 29 -2.56 -2.86 -10.62
C GLN A 29 -1.99 -1.46 -10.82
N GLU A 30 -2.42 -0.48 -10.03
CA GLU A 30 -1.90 0.88 -10.10
C GLU A 30 -0.42 0.96 -9.68
N LEU A 31 -0.04 0.25 -8.62
CA LEU A 31 1.36 0.15 -8.19
C LEU A 31 2.26 -0.44 -9.28
N VAL A 32 1.80 -1.51 -9.93
CA VAL A 32 2.51 -2.18 -11.03
C VAL A 32 2.65 -1.23 -12.21
N THR A 33 1.56 -0.59 -12.65
CA THR A 33 1.55 0.33 -13.79
C THR A 33 2.48 1.54 -13.56
N LEU A 34 2.37 2.22 -12.41
CA LEU A 34 3.13 3.45 -12.16
C LEU A 34 4.63 3.23 -11.92
N ASN A 35 5.01 2.01 -11.52
CA ASN A 35 6.39 1.67 -11.24
C ASN A 35 6.99 0.73 -12.29
N ASP A 36 6.25 0.29 -13.31
CA ASP A 36 6.72 -0.70 -14.29
C ASP A 36 7.33 -1.93 -13.58
N ILE A 37 6.53 -2.55 -12.70
CA ILE A 37 7.00 -3.65 -11.84
C ILE A 37 7.05 -4.94 -12.65
N ASP A 38 8.24 -5.55 -12.68
CA ASP A 38 8.37 -6.96 -13.00
C ASP A 38 8.14 -7.79 -11.74
N ARG A 39 7.18 -8.73 -11.78
CA ARG A 39 6.88 -9.60 -10.64
C ARG A 39 8.07 -10.48 -10.23
N GLU A 40 8.97 -10.81 -11.15
CA GLU A 40 10.15 -11.64 -10.87
C GLU A 40 11.17 -10.90 -9.99
N GLU A 41 11.11 -9.56 -9.98
CA GLU A 41 11.97 -8.70 -9.17
C GLU A 41 11.30 -8.27 -7.83
N VAL A 42 10.07 -8.74 -7.55
CA VAL A 42 9.42 -8.53 -6.27
C VAL A 42 9.98 -9.52 -5.25
N ALA A 43 10.82 -9.02 -4.35
CA ALA A 43 11.41 -9.84 -3.29
C ALA A 43 10.35 -10.33 -2.28
N PHE A 44 9.38 -9.49 -1.95
CA PHE A 44 8.36 -9.75 -0.95
C PHE A 44 7.24 -8.71 -1.00
N ALA A 45 6.02 -9.11 -0.63
CA ALA A 45 4.90 -8.19 -0.41
C ALA A 45 4.25 -8.43 0.97
N TYR A 46 4.14 -7.36 1.76
CA TYR A 46 3.43 -7.36 3.03
C TYR A 46 2.11 -6.60 2.90
N PHE A 47 1.02 -7.25 3.26
CA PHE A 47 -0.32 -6.70 3.25
C PHE A 47 -0.78 -6.51 4.69
N THR A 48 -1.33 -5.35 5.02
CA THR A 48 -2.03 -5.15 6.29
C THR A 48 -3.45 -4.69 6.08
N THR A 49 -4.34 -5.12 6.96
CA THR A 49 -5.69 -4.57 7.07
C THR A 49 -5.89 -3.89 8.41
N THR A 50 -6.82 -2.96 8.50
CA THR A 50 -7.43 -2.62 9.79
C THR A 50 -8.25 -3.80 10.31
N ARG A 51 -8.47 -3.86 11.64
CA ARG A 51 -9.13 -4.99 12.31
C ARG A 51 -10.61 -5.15 11.97
N ASP A 52 -11.21 -4.13 11.37
CA ASP A 52 -12.58 -4.13 10.84
C ASP A 52 -12.70 -4.79 9.45
N LEU A 53 -11.61 -5.37 8.93
CA LEU A 53 -11.57 -6.24 7.76
C LEU A 53 -10.99 -7.61 8.10
N ASP A 54 -11.85 -8.62 8.15
CA ASP A 54 -11.51 -10.01 8.48
C ASP A 54 -12.15 -11.04 7.53
N ALA A 55 -12.89 -10.59 6.51
CA ALA A 55 -13.63 -11.48 5.61
C ALA A 55 -12.75 -12.24 4.58
N GLU A 56 -11.55 -11.74 4.27
CA GLU A 56 -10.60 -12.39 3.34
C GLU A 56 -9.19 -11.82 3.47
N PHE A 57 -8.18 -12.60 3.05
CA PHE A 57 -6.80 -12.18 2.90
C PHE A 57 -6.60 -11.33 1.63
N PRO A 58 -6.09 -10.09 1.76
CA PRO A 58 -5.77 -9.24 0.60
C PRO A 58 -4.83 -9.89 -0.41
N ALA A 59 -3.90 -10.75 0.06
CA ALA A 59 -2.93 -11.43 -0.78
C ALA A 59 -3.55 -12.30 -1.88
N LEU A 60 -4.82 -12.72 -1.75
CA LEU A 60 -5.53 -13.45 -2.79
C LEU A 60 -5.59 -12.66 -4.11
N ALA A 61 -5.70 -11.33 -4.06
CA ALA A 61 -5.67 -10.48 -5.25
C ALA A 61 -4.36 -10.62 -6.04
N ALA A 62 -3.21 -10.64 -5.35
CA ALA A 62 -1.91 -10.85 -6.00
C ALA A 62 -1.81 -12.25 -6.64
N ARG A 63 -2.38 -13.28 -5.99
CA ARG A 63 -2.44 -14.64 -6.56
C ARG A 63 -3.27 -14.67 -7.85
N HIS A 64 -4.40 -13.97 -7.90
CA HIS A 64 -5.20 -13.83 -9.13
C HIS A 64 -4.44 -13.09 -10.24
N MET A 65 -3.52 -12.20 -9.89
CA MET A 65 -2.60 -11.54 -10.85
C MET A 65 -1.40 -12.42 -11.26
N GLY A 66 -1.36 -13.69 -10.82
CA GLY A 66 -0.30 -14.64 -11.18
C GLY A 66 0.99 -14.48 -10.39
N TRP A 67 0.97 -13.77 -9.26
CA TRP A 67 2.12 -13.70 -8.35
C TRP A 67 2.19 -14.99 -7.53
N LEU A 68 2.49 -16.13 -8.15
CA LEU A 68 2.50 -17.44 -7.48
C LEU A 68 3.79 -17.70 -6.72
N GLU A 69 4.93 -17.25 -7.27
CA GLU A 69 6.26 -17.44 -6.67
C GLU A 69 6.66 -16.31 -5.71
N VAL A 70 5.96 -15.17 -5.76
CA VAL A 70 6.24 -14.04 -4.87
C VAL A 70 5.85 -14.43 -3.43
N PRO A 71 6.73 -14.25 -2.44
CA PRO A 71 6.39 -14.43 -1.04
C PRO A 71 5.41 -13.34 -0.59
N LEU A 72 4.24 -13.74 -0.10
CA LEU A 72 3.17 -12.85 0.38
C LEU A 72 2.91 -13.12 1.86
N LEU A 73 2.73 -12.07 2.65
CA LEU A 73 2.32 -12.19 4.05
C LEU A 73 1.23 -11.16 4.37
N CYS A 74 0.23 -11.58 5.15
CA CYS A 74 -0.83 -10.71 5.65
C CYS A 74 -0.71 -10.53 7.17
N GLY A 75 -1.13 -9.37 7.67
CA GLY A 75 -1.31 -9.10 9.09
C GLY A 75 -2.37 -8.02 9.31
N HIS A 76 -2.62 -7.70 10.57
CA HIS A 76 -3.40 -6.50 10.92
C HIS A 76 -2.46 -5.37 11.30
N ASP A 77 -2.85 -4.15 10.95
CA ASP A 77 -2.14 -2.93 11.31
C ASP A 77 -2.46 -2.50 12.76
N MET A 78 -1.76 -1.48 13.24
CA MET A 78 -2.07 -0.82 14.50
C MET A 78 -3.50 -0.24 14.50
N GLU A 79 -4.21 -0.41 15.61
CA GLU A 79 -5.55 0.14 15.80
C GLU A 79 -5.45 1.55 16.38
N VAL A 80 -5.17 2.53 15.51
CA VAL A 80 -5.06 3.94 15.89
C VAL A 80 -6.39 4.65 15.68
N ARG A 81 -6.91 5.25 16.75
CA ARG A 81 -8.20 5.95 16.75
C ARG A 81 -8.08 7.38 16.20
N GLN A 82 -9.21 7.90 15.73
CA GLN A 82 -9.38 9.30 15.38
C GLN A 82 -9.08 10.23 16.57
N PRO A 83 -8.65 11.49 16.36
CA PRO A 83 -8.64 12.24 15.08
C PRO A 83 -7.37 12.07 14.23
N ASN A 84 -6.57 11.02 14.44
CA ASN A 84 -5.39 10.79 13.60
C ASN A 84 -5.82 10.49 12.15
N PRO A 85 -5.44 11.31 11.15
CA PRO A 85 -5.90 11.16 9.76
C PRO A 85 -5.45 9.84 9.12
N ARG A 86 -4.45 9.16 9.71
CA ARG A 86 -3.96 7.86 9.24
C ARG A 86 -4.76 6.66 9.75
N GLY A 87 -5.61 6.87 10.76
CA GLY A 87 -6.53 5.89 11.34
C GLY A 87 -7.77 5.67 10.47
N VAL A 88 -7.56 5.40 9.17
CA VAL A 88 -8.62 5.20 8.17
C VAL A 88 -9.23 3.80 8.37
N ALA A 89 -10.56 3.74 8.53
CA ALA A 89 -11.33 2.50 8.65
C ALA A 89 -11.36 1.71 7.33
N LEU A 90 -11.63 0.40 7.42
CA LEU A 90 -11.71 -0.51 6.27
C LEU A 90 -10.50 -0.42 5.32
N CYS A 91 -9.31 -0.17 5.87
CA CYS A 91 -8.13 0.20 5.11
C CYS A 91 -7.22 -1.01 4.89
N ILE A 92 -6.78 -1.16 3.65
CA ILE A 92 -5.83 -2.17 3.20
C ILE A 92 -4.55 -1.43 2.78
N ARG A 93 -3.41 -1.89 3.27
CA ARG A 93 -2.10 -1.31 2.97
C ARG A 93 -1.18 -2.39 2.40
N ILE A 94 -0.30 -1.97 1.51
CA ILE A 94 0.71 -2.82 0.88
C ILE A 94 2.08 -2.16 1.06
N LEU A 95 3.07 -2.97 1.41
CA LEU A 95 4.48 -2.65 1.24
C LEU A 95 5.11 -3.71 0.34
N LEU A 96 5.50 -3.30 -0.87
CA LEU A 96 6.30 -4.12 -1.77
C LEU A 96 7.78 -3.86 -1.50
N LEU A 97 8.58 -4.92 -1.41
CA LEU A 97 10.03 -4.85 -1.50
C LEU A 97 10.44 -5.24 -2.91
N TYR A 98 10.96 -4.27 -3.66
CA TYR A 98 11.28 -4.41 -5.08
C TYR A 98 12.78 -4.27 -5.30
N ASN A 99 13.35 -5.23 -6.02
CA ASN A 99 14.74 -5.21 -6.44
C ASN A 99 14.89 -4.27 -7.65
N THR A 100 15.60 -3.16 -7.49
CA THR A 100 15.75 -2.19 -8.60
C THR A 100 16.98 -1.30 -8.44
N PRO A 101 17.66 -0.93 -9.55
CA PRO A 101 18.70 0.09 -9.50
C PRO A 101 18.14 1.51 -9.28
N ARG A 102 16.84 1.74 -9.52
CA ARG A 102 16.23 3.07 -9.40
C ARG A 102 16.36 3.63 -7.97
N PRO A 103 16.64 4.93 -7.82
CA PRO A 103 16.73 5.57 -6.51
C PRO A 103 15.36 5.65 -5.83
N GLN A 104 15.35 5.79 -4.50
CA GLN A 104 14.12 5.82 -3.70
C GLN A 104 13.15 6.94 -4.12
N ARG A 105 13.66 8.11 -4.53
CA ARG A 105 12.84 9.25 -4.99
C ARG A 105 12.01 8.97 -6.25
N GLU A 106 12.32 7.90 -6.98
CA GLU A 106 11.57 7.50 -8.19
C GLU A 106 10.45 6.50 -7.89
N MET A 107 10.39 5.94 -6.67
CA MET A 107 9.31 5.02 -6.30
C MET A 107 7.99 5.79 -6.20
N ARG A 108 6.99 5.36 -6.98
CA ARG A 108 5.65 5.93 -7.00
C ARG A 108 4.77 5.17 -6.00
N HIS A 109 4.35 5.86 -4.96
CA HIS A 109 3.44 5.32 -3.95
C HIS A 109 1.99 5.66 -4.32
N VAL A 110 1.06 4.78 -3.97
CA VAL A 110 -0.35 4.88 -4.37
C VAL A 110 -1.25 4.95 -3.16
N TYR A 111 -2.18 5.91 -3.16
CA TYR A 111 -3.18 6.09 -2.11
C TYR A 111 -4.53 6.33 -2.78
N LEU A 112 -5.43 5.35 -2.70
CA LEU A 112 -6.73 5.37 -3.37
C LEU A 112 -7.85 5.54 -2.35
N ARG A 113 -9.01 5.99 -2.84
CA ARG A 113 -10.27 6.03 -2.07
C ARG A 113 -10.07 6.75 -0.72
N GLY A 114 -10.58 6.20 0.38
CA GLY A 114 -10.45 6.82 1.71
C GLY A 114 -9.01 6.90 2.24
N ALA A 115 -8.05 6.21 1.63
CA ALA A 115 -6.65 6.32 1.99
C ALA A 115 -5.97 7.61 1.48
N SER A 116 -6.66 8.45 0.70
CA SER A 116 -6.15 9.77 0.28
C SER A 116 -5.79 10.67 1.48
N ALA A 117 -6.50 10.53 2.60
CA ALA A 117 -6.20 11.24 3.84
C ALA A 117 -4.77 10.97 4.36
N ILE A 118 -4.24 9.76 4.12
CA ILE A 118 -2.85 9.42 4.48
C ILE A 118 -1.87 10.18 3.57
N LYS A 119 -2.19 10.30 2.28
CA LYS A 119 -1.38 11.06 1.33
C LYS A 119 -1.37 12.55 1.69
N GLU A 120 -2.52 13.12 2.00
CA GLU A 120 -2.64 14.52 2.40
C GLU A 120 -1.81 14.82 3.66
N ASP A 121 -1.88 13.95 4.69
CA ASP A 121 -1.03 14.05 5.89
C ASP A 121 0.47 14.02 5.55
N LEU A 122 0.89 13.12 4.66
CA LEU A 122 2.29 13.03 4.21
C LEU A 122 2.74 14.26 3.41
N ASP A 123 1.88 14.80 2.56
CA ASP A 123 2.20 16.00 1.77
C ASP A 123 2.32 17.23 2.67
N LEU A 124 1.45 17.38 3.68
CA LEU A 124 1.58 18.43 4.70
C LEU A 124 2.90 18.32 5.47
N MET A 125 3.32 17.11 5.83
CA MET A 125 4.62 16.90 6.49
C MET A 125 5.80 17.30 5.60
N ARG A 126 5.74 17.01 4.28
CA ARG A 126 6.79 17.41 3.33
C ARG A 126 6.91 18.93 3.25
N VAL A 127 5.78 19.63 3.10
CA VAL A 127 5.76 21.11 3.06
C VAL A 127 6.35 21.69 4.34
N GLY A 128 5.95 21.18 5.50
CA GLY A 128 6.49 21.65 6.78
C GLY A 128 8.00 21.43 6.93
N LEU A 129 8.53 20.33 6.41
CA LEU A 129 9.98 20.07 6.41
C LEU A 129 10.75 20.98 5.44
N GLU A 130 10.15 21.32 4.29
CA GLU A 130 10.73 22.26 3.33
C GLU A 130 10.76 23.70 3.87
N ASP A 131 9.73 24.10 4.61
CA ASP A 131 9.68 25.42 5.26
C ASP A 131 10.70 25.55 6.40
N VAL A 132 10.92 24.49 7.19
CA VAL A 132 11.97 24.46 8.23
C VAL A 132 13.38 24.46 7.64
N ALA A 133 13.55 23.97 6.40
CA ALA A 133 14.85 23.90 5.73
C ALA A 133 15.23 25.20 4.98
N ARG A 134 14.35 26.21 4.93
CA ARG A 134 14.66 27.53 4.38
C ARG A 134 15.33 28.41 5.47
N PRO A 135 16.46 29.08 5.16
CA PRO A 135 17.21 29.89 6.12
C PRO A 135 16.46 31.15 6.56
#